data_AF-A0A3M1E0I2-F1
#
_entry.id   AF-A0A3M1E0I2-F1
#
_cell.length_a   1.000
_cell.length_b   1.000
_cell.length_c   1.000
_cell.angle_alpha   90.00
_cell.angle_beta   90.00
_cell.angle_gamma   90.00
#
_symmetry.space_group_name_H-M   'P 1'
#
loop_
_entity.id
_entity.type
_entity.pdbx_description
1 polymer ?
#
loop_
_entity_poly.entity_id
_entity_poly.type
_entity_poly.pdbx_seq_one_letter_code
_entity_poly.pdbx_strand_id
1 'polypeptide(L)'
;MRGKFARGHLRRGKEKAMGVAKTQLERAESLNREGLQAYEDWDIDRAIERFRAAIRLIPDRGEYHLNLARALARAGDFDQALRALAEFLRLEPDSPVTERFERLFARGLDEVETVLTEKMTASKRPIDEVGAALKMWLEYRIALGRDPLVVRKPEAWAAALDYTVRKVNLRKVTQRDIAELYGVSEQTLRERFEHLVKTLDIMPCDYRYFVEDQNPLDKLVEAAELLEQLEARFREP
;
A
#
# COMPACT_ATOMS: atom_id res chain seq x y z
N MET A 1 8.63 -40.02 47.68
CA MET A 1 8.58 -38.53 47.66
C MET A 1 9.38 -37.92 46.49
N ARG A 2 9.11 -38.25 45.21
CA ARG A 2 9.85 -37.67 44.06
C ARG A 2 9.04 -36.71 43.17
N GLY A 3 7.76 -36.47 43.46
CA GLY A 3 6.85 -35.69 42.60
C GLY A 3 6.70 -34.19 42.90
N LYS A 4 7.19 -33.69 44.04
CA LYS A 4 7.02 -32.27 44.43
C LYS A 4 8.15 -31.35 43.93
N PHE A 5 9.37 -31.85 43.77
CA PHE A 5 10.52 -31.04 43.33
C PHE A 5 10.48 -30.69 41.84
N ALA A 6 10.03 -31.59 40.96
CA ALA A 6 9.92 -31.31 39.53
C ALA A 6 8.86 -30.23 39.20
N ARG A 7 7.72 -30.19 39.93
CA ARG A 7 6.63 -29.24 39.67
C ARG A 7 7.01 -27.77 39.94
N GLY A 8 7.91 -27.51 40.91
CA GLY A 8 8.36 -26.15 41.23
C GLY A 8 9.27 -25.54 40.17
N HIS A 9 10.17 -26.34 39.58
CA HIS A 9 11.06 -25.89 38.51
C HIS A 9 10.31 -25.67 37.18
N LEU A 10 9.35 -26.54 36.85
CA LEU A 10 8.49 -26.36 35.68
C LEU A 10 7.59 -25.12 35.77
N ARG A 11 7.08 -24.78 36.96
CA ARG A 11 6.25 -23.58 37.17
C ARG A 11 7.06 -22.28 37.05
N ARG A 12 8.24 -22.19 37.67
CA ARG A 12 9.14 -21.02 37.51
C ARG A 12 9.62 -20.83 36.06
N GLY A 13 9.88 -21.93 35.34
CA GLY A 13 10.24 -21.87 33.92
C GLY A 13 9.13 -21.28 33.05
N LYS A 14 7.87 -21.69 33.28
CA LYS A 14 6.70 -21.14 32.61
C LYS A 14 6.44 -19.67 32.96
N GLU A 15 6.56 -19.29 34.23
CA GLU A 15 6.39 -17.90 34.68
C GLU A 15 7.47 -16.98 34.07
N LYS A 16 8.73 -17.42 34.01
CA LYS A 16 9.82 -16.66 33.36
C LYS A 16 9.64 -16.56 31.85
N ALA A 17 9.25 -17.64 31.18
CA ALA A 17 8.96 -17.64 29.75
C ALA A 17 7.77 -16.74 29.40
N MET A 18 6.71 -16.76 30.23
CA MET A 18 5.55 -15.88 30.08
C MET A 18 5.92 -14.41 30.29
N GLY A 19 6.79 -14.10 31.26
CA GLY A 19 7.31 -12.75 31.47
C GLY A 19 8.11 -12.24 30.26
N VAL A 20 9.01 -13.06 29.70
CA VAL A 20 9.78 -12.70 28.50
C VAL A 20 8.86 -12.49 27.28
N ALA A 21 7.89 -13.38 27.07
CA ALA A 21 6.92 -13.26 25.99
C ALA A 21 6.07 -11.99 26.13
N LYS A 22 5.66 -11.64 27.36
CA LYS A 22 4.92 -10.41 27.64
C LYS A 22 5.75 -9.16 27.29
N THR A 23 7.02 -9.12 27.70
CA THR A 23 7.91 -8.00 27.38
C THR A 23 8.22 -7.89 25.89
N GLN A 24 8.34 -9.02 25.18
CA GLN A 24 8.49 -9.02 23.72
C GLN A 24 7.24 -8.49 23.02
N LEU A 25 6.05 -8.83 23.52
CA LEU A 25 4.78 -8.31 23.01
C LEU A 25 4.67 -6.79 23.18
N GLU A 26 4.88 -6.29 24.39
CA GLU A 26 4.82 -4.84 24.66
C GLU A 26 5.82 -4.07 23.77
N ARG A 27 7.01 -4.62 23.56
CA ARG A 27 8.02 -4.03 22.68
C ARG A 27 7.61 -4.08 21.20
N ALA A 28 7.06 -5.19 20.72
CA ALA A 28 6.59 -5.31 19.35
C ALA A 28 5.41 -4.35 19.07
N GLU A 29 4.49 -4.21 20.00
CA GLU A 29 3.37 -3.27 19.93
C GLU A 29 3.85 -1.81 19.94
N SER A 30 4.89 -1.48 20.72
CA SER A 30 5.53 -0.16 20.66
C SER A 30 6.13 0.12 19.28
N LEU A 31 6.90 -0.83 18.74
CA LEU A 31 7.49 -0.70 17.41
C LEU A 31 6.43 -0.57 16.31
N ASN A 32 5.33 -1.33 16.38
CA ASN A 32 4.22 -1.19 15.44
C ASN A 32 3.56 0.20 15.53
N ARG A 33 3.37 0.75 16.74
CA ARG A 33 2.86 2.11 16.91
C ARG A 33 3.81 3.17 16.37
N GLU A 34 5.12 3.04 16.61
CA GLU A 34 6.13 3.92 16.00
C GLU A 34 6.11 3.83 14.47
N GLY A 35 5.93 2.63 13.91
CA GLY A 35 5.81 2.43 12.47
C GLY A 35 4.57 3.07 11.89
N LEU A 36 3.42 2.98 12.57
CA LEU A 36 2.19 3.66 12.16
C LEU A 36 2.34 5.18 12.21
N GLN A 37 2.95 5.72 13.27
CA GLN A 37 3.22 7.15 13.36
C GLN A 37 4.12 7.63 12.21
N ALA A 38 5.21 6.93 11.95
CA ALA A 38 6.10 7.23 10.82
C ALA A 38 5.38 7.14 9.46
N TYR A 39 4.47 6.17 9.30
CA TYR A 39 3.66 6.03 8.09
C TYR A 39 2.71 7.22 7.86
N GLU A 40 2.08 7.73 8.93
CA GLU A 40 1.25 8.94 8.87
C GLU A 40 2.08 10.21 8.63
N ASP A 41 3.29 10.25 9.18
CA ASP A 41 4.24 11.37 9.01
C ASP A 41 4.99 11.34 7.66
N TRP A 42 4.63 10.42 6.75
CA TRP A 42 5.28 10.21 5.45
C TRP A 42 6.75 9.76 5.51
N ASP A 43 7.24 9.34 6.67
CA ASP A 43 8.57 8.72 6.85
C ASP A 43 8.48 7.21 6.57
N ILE A 44 8.32 6.86 5.29
CA ILE A 44 8.01 5.51 4.83
C ILE A 44 9.15 4.53 5.12
N ASP A 45 10.40 4.96 4.99
CA ASP A 45 11.58 4.13 5.28
C ASP A 45 11.61 3.73 6.76
N ARG A 46 11.38 4.69 7.65
CA ARG A 46 11.28 4.40 9.08
C ARG A 46 10.07 3.54 9.40
N ALA A 47 8.92 3.76 8.77
CA ALA A 47 7.75 2.91 8.95
C ALA A 47 8.08 1.44 8.63
N ILE A 48 8.71 1.18 7.49
CA ILE A 48 9.18 -0.15 7.07
C ILE A 48 10.15 -0.75 8.09
N GLU A 49 11.14 0.03 8.55
CA GLU A 49 12.11 -0.39 9.56
C GLU A 49 11.42 -0.89 10.85
N ARG A 50 10.46 -0.10 11.34
CA ARG A 50 9.74 -0.35 12.59
C ARG A 50 8.82 -1.55 12.48
N PHE A 51 8.07 -1.70 11.38
CA PHE A 51 7.24 -2.89 11.16
C PHE A 51 8.08 -4.16 11.05
N ARG A 52 9.20 -4.14 10.31
CA ARG A 52 10.13 -5.27 10.27
C ARG A 52 10.69 -5.61 11.65
N ALA A 53 10.96 -4.61 12.49
CA ALA A 53 11.40 -4.82 13.86
C ALA A 53 10.32 -5.48 14.74
N ALA A 54 9.06 -5.06 14.60
CA ALA A 54 7.93 -5.70 15.29
C ALA A 54 7.77 -7.17 14.86
N ILE A 55 7.84 -7.46 13.55
CA ILE A 55 7.77 -8.81 12.98
C ILE A 55 8.92 -9.70 13.49
N ARG A 56 10.14 -9.18 13.63
CA ARG A 56 11.27 -9.95 14.19
C ARG A 56 11.04 -10.40 15.63
N LEU A 57 10.28 -9.62 16.41
CA LEU A 57 9.95 -9.99 17.78
C LEU A 57 8.77 -10.97 17.82
N ILE A 58 7.74 -10.73 17.01
CA ILE A 58 6.54 -11.56 16.96
C ILE A 58 6.11 -11.73 15.49
N PRO A 59 6.55 -12.82 14.83
CA PRO A 59 6.34 -13.02 13.40
C PRO A 59 4.92 -13.50 13.03
N ASP A 60 4.13 -13.97 13.99
CA ASP A 60 2.80 -14.54 13.80
C ASP A 60 1.65 -13.55 14.04
N ARG A 61 1.95 -12.25 14.12
CA ARG A 61 0.94 -11.18 14.21
C ARG A 61 0.62 -10.65 12.82
N GLY A 62 -0.53 -11.04 12.28
CA GLY A 62 -1.00 -10.63 10.96
C GLY A 62 -0.96 -9.12 10.75
N GLU A 63 -1.50 -8.35 11.70
CA GLU A 63 -1.52 -6.88 11.64
C GLU A 63 -0.16 -6.25 11.28
N TYR A 64 0.96 -6.77 11.80
CA TYR A 64 2.28 -6.21 11.51
C TYR A 64 2.69 -6.42 10.05
N HIS A 65 2.33 -7.57 9.48
CA HIS A 65 2.55 -7.85 8.05
C HIS A 65 1.65 -7.02 7.15
N LEU A 66 0.40 -6.77 7.55
CA LEU A 66 -0.49 -5.87 6.81
C LEU A 66 0.03 -4.43 6.80
N ASN A 67 0.51 -3.94 7.95
CA ASN A 67 1.11 -2.61 8.04
C ASN A 67 2.39 -2.50 7.22
N LEU A 68 3.24 -3.54 7.25
CA LEU A 68 4.42 -3.61 6.38
C LEU A 68 4.03 -3.61 4.90
N ALA A 69 3.00 -4.35 4.50
CA ALA A 69 2.53 -4.38 3.11
C ALA A 69 2.07 -2.99 2.64
N ARG A 70 1.34 -2.24 3.49
CA ARG A 70 0.92 -0.87 3.21
C ARG A 70 2.11 0.07 3.01
N ALA A 71 3.09 0.01 3.90
CA ALA A 71 4.28 0.85 3.82
C ALA A 71 5.14 0.54 2.58
N LEU A 72 5.36 -0.74 2.28
CA LEU A 72 6.11 -1.18 1.09
C LEU A 72 5.41 -0.81 -0.21
N ALA A 73 4.08 -0.94 -0.27
CA ALA A 73 3.32 -0.56 -1.45
C ALA A 73 3.44 0.95 -1.73
N ARG A 74 3.36 1.77 -0.67
CA ARG A 74 3.56 3.22 -0.76
C ARG A 74 4.99 3.61 -1.16
N ALA A 75 5.99 2.80 -0.78
CA ALA A 75 7.38 2.96 -1.23
C ALA A 75 7.62 2.49 -2.68
N GLY A 76 6.60 1.96 -3.36
CA GLY A 76 6.72 1.38 -4.70
C GLY A 76 7.41 -0.01 -4.73
N ASP A 77 7.74 -0.59 -3.57
CA ASP A 77 8.33 -1.93 -3.45
C ASP A 77 7.25 -3.00 -3.46
N PHE A 78 6.60 -3.13 -4.62
CA PHE A 78 5.43 -4.00 -4.79
C PHE A 78 5.73 -5.48 -4.57
N ASP A 79 6.92 -5.94 -4.95
CA ASP A 79 7.31 -7.34 -4.77
C ASP A 79 7.35 -7.73 -3.29
N GLN A 80 7.93 -6.86 -2.45
CA GLN A 80 7.93 -7.12 -1.00
C GLN A 80 6.56 -6.85 -0.37
N ALA A 81 5.80 -5.87 -0.87
CA ALA A 81 4.45 -5.60 -0.41
C ALA A 81 3.55 -6.83 -0.58
N LEU A 82 3.62 -7.50 -1.73
CA LEU A 82 2.86 -8.72 -2.02
C LEU A 82 3.28 -9.89 -1.12
N ARG A 83 4.56 -10.03 -0.79
CA ARG A 83 5.04 -11.06 0.15
C ARG A 83 4.52 -10.81 1.57
N ALA A 84 4.59 -9.56 2.04
CA ALA A 84 4.05 -9.19 3.35
C ALA A 84 2.53 -9.40 3.41
N LEU A 85 1.81 -9.04 2.34
CA LEU A 85 0.38 -9.32 2.23
C LEU A 85 0.09 -10.83 2.26
N ALA A 86 0.87 -11.65 1.55
CA ALA A 86 0.69 -13.11 1.56
C ALA A 86 0.85 -13.70 2.97
N GLU A 87 1.81 -13.21 3.76
CA GLU A 87 1.95 -13.61 5.17
C GLU A 87 0.76 -13.17 6.03
N PHE A 88 0.23 -11.96 5.82
CA PHE A 88 -1.00 -11.53 6.48
C PHE A 88 -2.18 -12.48 6.16
N LEU A 89 -2.41 -12.78 4.87
CA LEU A 89 -3.50 -13.66 4.43
C LEU A 89 -3.38 -15.06 5.02
N ARG A 90 -2.14 -15.57 5.17
CA ARG A 90 -1.86 -16.86 5.81
C ARG A 90 -2.16 -16.85 7.32
N LEU A 91 -1.89 -15.74 8.00
CA LEU A 91 -2.05 -15.61 9.44
C LEU A 91 -3.49 -15.29 9.86
N GLU A 92 -4.24 -14.55 9.03
CA GLU A 92 -5.61 -14.15 9.28
C GLU A 92 -6.55 -14.56 8.13
N PRO A 93 -6.79 -15.88 7.92
CA PRO A 93 -7.64 -16.36 6.83
C PRO A 93 -9.08 -15.86 6.93
N ASP A 94 -9.60 -15.70 8.15
CA ASP A 94 -11.00 -15.31 8.41
C ASP A 94 -11.17 -13.78 8.60
N SER A 95 -10.44 -12.97 7.82
CA SER A 95 -10.52 -11.51 7.89
C SER A 95 -11.24 -10.89 6.68
N PRO A 96 -11.92 -9.73 6.82
CA PRO A 96 -12.50 -9.01 5.67
C PRO A 96 -11.46 -8.60 4.62
N VAL A 97 -10.20 -8.44 5.03
CA VAL A 97 -9.08 -8.16 4.12
C VAL A 97 -8.77 -9.39 3.30
N THR A 98 -8.77 -10.58 3.91
CA THR A 98 -8.57 -11.84 3.20
C THR A 98 -9.68 -12.09 2.19
N GLU A 99 -10.94 -11.93 2.58
CA GLU A 99 -12.07 -12.06 1.66
C GLU A 99 -11.95 -11.16 0.43
N ARG A 100 -11.44 -9.93 0.59
CA ARG A 100 -11.17 -9.01 -0.53
C ARG A 100 -10.17 -9.59 -1.52
N PHE A 101 -9.07 -10.17 -1.05
CA PHE A 101 -7.97 -10.67 -1.90
C PHE A 101 -8.23 -12.08 -2.44
N GLU A 102 -8.90 -12.95 -1.70
CA GLU A 102 -9.32 -14.26 -2.20
C GLU A 102 -10.22 -14.13 -3.43
N ARG A 103 -11.20 -13.21 -3.40
CA ARG A 103 -12.07 -12.96 -4.56
C ARG A 103 -11.31 -12.51 -5.79
N LEU A 104 -10.24 -11.74 -5.62
CA LEU A 104 -9.36 -11.30 -6.71
C LEU A 104 -8.59 -12.50 -7.28
N PHE A 105 -7.86 -13.22 -6.43
CA PHE A 105 -6.99 -14.30 -6.89
C PHE A 105 -7.76 -15.51 -7.44
N ALA A 106 -9.00 -15.74 -6.99
CA ALA A 106 -9.85 -16.82 -7.50
C ALA A 106 -10.43 -16.53 -8.89
N ARG A 107 -10.66 -15.25 -9.24
CA ARG A 107 -11.33 -14.86 -10.49
C ARG A 107 -10.37 -14.40 -11.58
N GLY A 108 -9.10 -14.19 -11.25
CA GLY A 108 -8.07 -13.68 -12.17
C GLY A 108 -8.14 -12.17 -12.37
N LEU A 109 -9.32 -11.65 -12.72
CA LEU A 109 -9.64 -10.22 -12.72
C LEU A 109 -10.93 -9.98 -11.93
N ASP A 110 -10.95 -8.92 -11.14
CA ASP A 110 -12.21 -8.41 -10.58
C ASP A 110 -13.00 -7.58 -11.61
N GLU A 111 -14.24 -7.22 -11.26
CA GLU A 111 -15.14 -6.47 -12.16
C GLU A 111 -14.58 -5.09 -12.53
N VAL A 112 -13.83 -4.43 -11.63
CA VAL A 112 -13.20 -3.14 -11.90
C VAL A 112 -12.08 -3.32 -12.91
N GLU A 113 -11.20 -4.30 -12.70
CA GLU A 113 -10.07 -4.60 -13.59
C GLU A 113 -10.53 -5.01 -14.98
N THR A 114 -11.62 -5.78 -15.07
CA THR A 114 -12.23 -6.19 -16.34
C THR A 114 -12.70 -4.97 -17.12
N VAL A 115 -13.55 -4.13 -16.52
CA VAL A 115 -14.08 -2.92 -17.17
C VAL A 115 -12.94 -1.96 -17.56
N LEU A 116 -11.97 -1.76 -16.67
CA LEU A 116 -10.81 -0.90 -16.89
C LEU A 116 -10.00 -1.37 -18.10
N THR A 117 -9.64 -2.66 -18.13
CA THR A 117 -8.83 -3.25 -19.20
C THR A 117 -9.55 -3.16 -20.54
N GLU A 118 -10.84 -3.51 -20.58
CA GLU A 118 -11.65 -3.43 -21.80
C GLU A 118 -11.73 -1.99 -22.34
N LYS A 119 -12.06 -1.02 -21.48
CA LYS A 119 -12.25 0.38 -21.88
C LYS A 119 -10.95 1.05 -22.30
N MET A 120 -9.85 0.83 -21.57
CA MET A 120 -8.56 1.39 -21.93
C MET A 120 -8.00 0.78 -23.22
N THR A 121 -8.14 -0.55 -23.39
CA THR A 121 -7.70 -1.24 -24.62
C THR A 121 -8.53 -0.80 -25.83
N ALA A 122 -9.87 -0.72 -25.70
CA ALA A 122 -10.74 -0.20 -26.75
C ALA A 122 -10.42 1.26 -27.12
N SER A 123 -9.95 2.05 -26.15
CA SER A 123 -9.46 3.42 -26.34
C SER A 123 -8.02 3.49 -26.86
N LYS A 124 -7.42 2.35 -27.24
CA LYS A 124 -6.04 2.23 -27.74
C LYS A 124 -5.02 2.90 -26.81
N ARG A 125 -5.15 2.65 -25.51
CA ARG A 125 -4.14 3.09 -24.54
C ARG A 125 -2.90 2.20 -24.59
N PRO A 126 -1.70 2.76 -24.41
CA PRO A 126 -0.48 1.97 -24.26
C PRO A 126 -0.65 0.92 -23.17
N ILE A 127 -0.08 -0.26 -23.38
CA ILE A 127 -0.17 -1.37 -22.42
C ILE A 127 0.39 -0.99 -21.05
N ASP A 128 1.40 -0.12 -21.02
CA ASP A 128 2.02 0.36 -19.79
C ASP A 128 1.06 1.25 -18.97
N GLU A 129 0.25 2.09 -19.62
CA GLU A 129 -0.81 2.86 -18.94
C GLU A 129 -1.87 1.94 -18.34
N VAL A 130 -2.25 0.87 -19.06
CA VAL A 130 -3.19 -0.13 -18.53
C VAL A 130 -2.59 -0.84 -17.32
N GLY A 131 -1.32 -1.26 -17.41
CA GLY A 131 -0.58 -1.86 -16.32
C GLY A 131 -0.46 -0.95 -15.10
N ALA A 132 -0.20 0.35 -15.31
CA ALA A 132 -0.17 1.35 -14.25
C ALA A 132 -1.52 1.49 -13.55
N ALA A 133 -2.63 1.45 -14.30
CA ALA A 133 -3.97 1.55 -13.73
C ALA A 133 -4.36 0.30 -12.89
N LEU A 134 -4.00 -0.89 -13.36
CA LEU A 134 -4.18 -2.14 -12.61
C LEU A 134 -3.31 -2.16 -11.34
N LYS A 135 -2.06 -1.73 -11.45
CA LYS A 135 -1.14 -1.58 -10.31
C LYS A 135 -1.71 -0.60 -9.27
N MET A 136 -2.22 0.56 -9.71
CA MET A 136 -2.86 1.55 -8.85
C MET A 136 -4.07 0.98 -8.12
N TRP A 137 -4.87 0.15 -8.80
CA TRP A 137 -6.00 -0.53 -8.17
C TRP A 137 -5.57 -1.51 -7.09
N LEU A 138 -4.58 -2.35 -7.38
CA LEU A 138 -4.01 -3.28 -6.41
C LEU A 138 -3.43 -2.55 -5.20
N GLU A 139 -2.67 -1.48 -5.43
CA GLU A 139 -2.09 -0.67 -4.36
C GLU A 139 -3.17 -0.04 -3.48
N TYR A 140 -4.20 0.54 -4.09
CA TYR A 140 -5.33 1.12 -3.37
C TYR A 140 -5.97 0.09 -2.42
N ARG A 141 -6.15 -1.14 -2.90
CA ARG A 141 -6.71 -2.23 -2.09
C ARG A 141 -5.84 -2.61 -0.90
N ILE A 142 -4.52 -2.56 -1.04
CA ILE A 142 -3.54 -2.79 0.03
C ILE A 142 -3.57 -1.60 1.02
N ALA A 143 -3.53 -0.37 0.51
CA ALA A 143 -3.45 0.85 1.30
C ALA A 143 -4.63 1.03 2.26
N LEU A 144 -5.83 0.60 1.85
CA LEU A 144 -7.03 0.56 2.70
C LEU A 144 -6.84 -0.25 4.00
N GLY A 145 -5.90 -1.19 4.04
CA GLY A 145 -5.71 -2.06 5.20
C GLY A 145 -7.01 -2.76 5.58
N ARG A 146 -7.47 -2.57 6.81
CA ARG A 146 -8.72 -3.16 7.34
C ARG A 146 -9.98 -2.38 6.95
N ASP A 147 -9.88 -1.19 6.37
CA ASP A 147 -11.05 -0.42 5.96
C ASP A 147 -11.78 -1.13 4.82
N PRO A 148 -13.11 -1.31 4.90
CA PRO A 148 -13.86 -2.12 3.96
C PRO A 148 -13.83 -1.53 2.54
N LEU A 149 -13.62 -2.38 1.55
CA LEU A 149 -13.77 -2.02 0.14
C LEU A 149 -15.16 -2.40 -0.36
N VAL A 150 -15.95 -1.42 -0.76
CA VAL A 150 -17.29 -1.63 -1.30
C VAL A 150 -17.35 -1.18 -2.76
N VAL A 151 -17.44 -2.14 -3.66
CA VAL A 151 -17.57 -1.91 -5.11
C VAL A 151 -19.03 -2.14 -5.52
N ARG A 152 -19.84 -1.08 -5.56
CA ARG A 152 -21.24 -1.16 -6.05
C ARG A 152 -21.38 -0.91 -7.54
N LYS A 153 -20.49 -0.09 -8.10
CA LYS A 153 -20.45 0.28 -9.53
C LYS A 153 -18.99 0.18 -9.99
N PRO A 154 -18.59 -0.94 -10.61
CA PRO A 154 -17.20 -1.14 -11.01
C PRO A 154 -16.74 -0.08 -12.02
N GLU A 155 -17.63 0.40 -12.89
CA GLU A 155 -17.36 1.45 -13.88
C GLU A 155 -16.91 2.76 -13.24
N ALA A 156 -17.41 3.08 -12.05
CA ALA A 156 -17.03 4.30 -11.35
C ALA A 156 -15.57 4.26 -10.85
N TRP A 157 -15.13 3.10 -10.35
CA TRP A 157 -13.75 2.90 -9.95
C TRP A 157 -12.82 2.81 -11.16
N ALA A 158 -13.23 2.08 -12.20
CA ALA A 158 -12.47 1.99 -13.45
C ALA A 158 -12.29 3.38 -14.11
N ALA A 159 -13.35 4.18 -14.16
CA ALA A 159 -13.29 5.56 -14.65
C ALA A 159 -12.31 6.43 -13.84
N ALA A 160 -12.34 6.32 -12.51
CA ALA A 160 -11.42 7.07 -11.65
C ALA A 160 -9.96 6.63 -11.86
N LEU A 161 -9.69 5.33 -11.97
CA LEU A 161 -8.34 4.79 -12.21
C LEU A 161 -7.78 5.26 -13.57
N ASP A 162 -8.57 5.13 -14.63
CA ASP A 162 -8.19 5.58 -15.99
C ASP A 162 -7.92 7.09 -16.01
N TYR A 163 -8.83 7.89 -15.44
CA TYR A 163 -8.65 9.33 -15.33
C TYR A 163 -7.36 9.67 -14.56
N THR A 164 -7.11 9.01 -13.44
CA THR A 164 -5.93 9.27 -12.59
C THR A 164 -4.64 8.95 -13.33
N VAL A 165 -4.52 7.78 -13.97
CA VAL A 165 -3.32 7.41 -14.73
C VAL A 165 -3.08 8.36 -15.88
N ARG A 166 -4.12 8.76 -16.61
CA ARG A 166 -4.01 9.77 -17.66
C ARG A 166 -3.51 11.10 -17.12
N LYS A 167 -3.96 11.53 -15.94
CA LYS A 167 -3.50 12.76 -15.28
C LYS A 167 -2.06 12.67 -14.81
N VAL A 168 -1.65 11.55 -14.20
CA VAL A 168 -0.26 11.28 -13.82
C VAL A 168 0.66 11.36 -15.04
N ASN A 169 0.24 10.78 -16.16
CA ASN A 169 0.99 10.75 -17.43
C ASN A 169 0.73 11.96 -18.34
N LEU A 170 0.27 13.08 -17.76
CA LEU A 170 0.11 14.38 -18.43
C LEU A 170 -0.76 14.37 -19.69
N ARG A 171 -1.67 13.40 -19.81
CA ARG A 171 -2.61 13.32 -20.94
C ARG A 171 -3.67 14.42 -20.79
N LYS A 172 -3.99 15.07 -21.91
CA LYS A 172 -5.05 16.08 -21.98
C LYS A 172 -6.40 15.37 -21.99
N VAL A 173 -7.06 15.32 -20.84
CA VAL A 173 -8.39 14.71 -20.67
C VAL A 173 -9.18 15.43 -19.58
N THR A 174 -10.50 15.50 -19.74
CA THR A 174 -11.41 16.03 -18.71
C THR A 174 -12.11 14.90 -17.96
N GLN A 175 -12.65 15.20 -16.77
CA GLN A 175 -13.49 14.23 -16.04
C GLN A 175 -14.74 13.87 -16.85
N ARG A 176 -15.29 14.83 -17.60
CA ARG A 176 -16.44 14.63 -18.48
C ARG A 176 -16.16 13.58 -19.55
N ASP A 177 -15.04 13.67 -20.26
CA ASP A 177 -14.69 12.72 -21.32
C ASP A 177 -14.61 11.28 -20.79
N ILE A 178 -14.03 11.10 -19.60
CA ILE A 178 -13.93 9.78 -18.97
C ILE A 178 -15.27 9.33 -18.40
N ALA A 179 -16.04 10.22 -17.79
CA ALA A 179 -17.38 9.88 -17.28
C ALA A 179 -18.30 9.37 -18.41
N GLU A 180 -18.27 10.03 -19.58
CA GLU A 180 -18.98 9.61 -20.79
C GLU A 180 -18.47 8.24 -21.29
N LEU A 181 -17.15 8.02 -21.34
CA LEU A 181 -16.54 6.75 -21.77
C LEU A 181 -16.99 5.53 -20.92
N TYR A 182 -17.15 5.73 -19.61
CA TYR A 182 -17.51 4.68 -18.65
C TYR A 182 -19.01 4.65 -18.32
N GLY A 183 -19.81 5.58 -18.84
CA GLY A 183 -21.25 5.63 -18.58
C GLY A 183 -21.61 5.97 -17.12
N VAL A 184 -20.80 6.80 -16.47
CA VAL A 184 -20.99 7.25 -15.07
C VAL A 184 -21.19 8.77 -15.01
N SER A 185 -21.67 9.30 -13.89
CA SER A 185 -21.74 10.76 -13.72
C SER A 185 -20.36 11.34 -13.36
N GLU A 186 -20.10 12.58 -13.78
CA GLU A 186 -18.87 13.31 -13.42
C GLU A 186 -18.69 13.42 -11.90
N GLN A 187 -19.78 13.61 -11.16
CA GLN A 187 -19.75 13.62 -9.69
C GLN A 187 -19.26 12.28 -9.13
N THR A 188 -19.81 11.16 -9.62
CA THR A 188 -19.41 9.82 -9.14
C THR A 188 -17.94 9.55 -9.43
N LEU A 189 -17.47 9.90 -10.63
CA LEU A 189 -16.06 9.80 -10.99
C LEU A 189 -15.20 10.63 -10.06
N ARG A 190 -15.56 11.90 -9.83
CA ARG A 190 -14.82 12.83 -8.98
C ARG A 190 -14.68 12.31 -7.54
N GLU A 191 -15.76 11.84 -6.95
CA GLU A 191 -15.75 11.28 -5.58
C GLU A 191 -14.78 10.10 -5.46
N ARG A 192 -14.73 9.22 -6.46
CA ARG A 192 -13.80 8.09 -6.49
C ARG A 192 -12.36 8.52 -6.76
N PHE A 193 -12.17 9.46 -7.68
CA PHE A 193 -10.88 10.08 -7.97
C PHE A 193 -10.27 10.73 -6.73
N GLU A 194 -11.02 11.58 -6.02
CA GLU A 194 -10.56 12.27 -4.81
C GLU A 194 -10.23 11.27 -3.71
N HIS A 195 -11.04 10.22 -3.53
CA HIS A 195 -10.76 9.18 -2.56
C HIS A 195 -9.49 8.40 -2.90
N LEU A 196 -9.31 8.05 -4.17
CA LEU A 196 -8.12 7.35 -4.66
C LEU A 196 -6.86 8.19 -4.46
N VAL A 197 -6.88 9.44 -4.92
CA VAL A 197 -5.79 10.41 -4.77
C VAL A 197 -5.44 10.61 -3.30
N LYS A 198 -6.42 10.78 -2.41
CA LYS A 198 -6.17 10.94 -0.98
C LYS A 198 -5.59 9.68 -0.34
N THR A 199 -6.10 8.50 -0.69
CA THR A 199 -5.68 7.24 -0.05
C THR A 199 -4.24 6.87 -0.43
N LEU A 200 -3.91 7.08 -1.71
CA LEU A 200 -2.61 6.75 -2.28
C LEU A 200 -1.63 7.93 -2.28
N ASP A 201 -2.08 9.13 -1.94
CA ASP A 201 -1.35 10.40 -2.06
C ASP A 201 -0.74 10.59 -3.44
N ILE A 202 -1.60 10.50 -4.45
CA ILE A 202 -1.16 10.54 -5.84
C ILE A 202 -0.81 11.99 -6.19
N MET A 203 0.40 12.17 -6.70
CA MET A 203 0.86 13.45 -7.23
C MET A 203 0.94 13.45 -8.76
N PRO A 204 0.96 14.62 -9.42
CA PRO A 204 1.32 14.68 -10.84
C PRO A 204 2.69 14.02 -11.05
N CYS A 205 2.84 13.25 -12.13
CA CYS A 205 4.06 12.50 -12.42
C CYS A 205 4.53 11.56 -11.30
N ASP A 206 3.60 11.02 -10.51
CA ASP A 206 3.89 10.00 -9.50
C ASP A 206 4.68 8.82 -10.10
N TYR A 207 5.89 8.59 -9.59
CA TYR A 207 6.83 7.60 -10.14
C TYR A 207 6.27 6.17 -10.12
N ARG A 208 5.28 5.87 -9.26
CA ARG A 208 4.65 4.53 -9.21
C ARG A 208 3.83 4.21 -10.45
N TYR A 209 3.30 5.25 -11.12
CA TYR A 209 2.33 5.10 -12.23
C TYR A 209 2.67 5.92 -13.47
N PHE A 210 3.74 6.71 -13.43
CA PHE A 210 4.29 7.38 -14.60
C PHE A 210 5.02 6.37 -15.48
N VAL A 211 4.75 6.38 -16.78
CA VAL A 211 5.21 5.32 -17.70
C VAL A 211 6.10 5.81 -18.84
N GLU A 212 6.29 7.12 -18.99
CA GLU A 212 7.20 7.65 -20.00
C GLU A 212 8.66 7.59 -19.50
N ASP A 213 9.61 7.50 -20.45
CA ASP A 213 11.04 7.33 -20.13
C ASP A 213 11.65 8.46 -19.29
N GLN A 214 11.10 9.67 -19.38
CA GLN A 214 11.62 10.86 -18.70
C GLN A 214 10.53 11.45 -17.82
N ASN A 215 10.61 11.19 -16.51
CA ASN A 215 9.74 11.83 -15.55
C ASN A 215 10.17 13.32 -15.39
N PRO A 216 9.26 14.29 -15.64
CA PRO A 216 9.58 15.70 -15.49
C PRO A 216 10.07 16.10 -14.10
N LEU A 217 9.69 15.34 -13.06
CA LEU A 217 10.10 15.61 -11.69
C LEU A 217 11.54 15.17 -11.40
N ASP A 218 12.12 14.22 -12.14
CA ASP A 218 13.49 13.75 -11.90
C ASP A 218 14.49 14.90 -12.00
N LYS A 219 14.34 15.75 -13.01
CA LYS A 219 15.17 16.95 -13.17
C LYS A 219 15.00 17.97 -12.04
N LEU A 220 13.81 18.04 -11.45
CA LEU A 220 13.57 18.94 -10.31
C LEU A 220 14.24 18.39 -9.05
N VAL A 221 14.22 17.07 -8.85
CA VAL A 221 14.93 16.42 -7.75
C VAL A 221 16.44 16.61 -7.91
N GLU A 222 17.00 16.32 -9.08
CA GLU A 222 18.42 16.56 -9.37
C GLU A 222 18.83 18.01 -9.14
N ALA A 223 17.98 18.97 -9.54
CA ALA A 223 18.23 20.39 -9.32
C ALA A 223 18.18 20.78 -7.84
N ALA A 224 17.25 20.21 -7.06
CA ALA A 224 17.14 20.44 -5.63
C ALA A 224 18.36 19.87 -4.87
N GLU A 225 18.77 18.64 -5.19
CA GLU A 225 19.97 18.02 -4.62
C GLU A 225 21.24 18.82 -4.93
N LEU A 226 21.38 19.28 -6.18
CA LEU A 226 22.50 20.13 -6.57
C LEU A 226 22.50 21.45 -5.79
N LEU A 227 21.34 22.06 -5.58
CA LEU A 227 21.21 23.29 -4.80
C LEU A 227 21.63 23.07 -3.34
N GLU A 228 21.17 21.99 -2.71
CA GLU A 228 21.58 21.63 -1.34
C GLU A 228 23.09 21.41 -1.23
N GLN A 229 23.70 20.72 -2.20
CA GLN A 229 25.15 20.52 -2.25
C GLN A 229 25.92 21.84 -2.40
N LEU A 230 25.44 22.75 -3.26
CA LEU A 230 26.05 24.07 -3.44
C LEU A 230 25.91 24.93 -2.17
N GLU A 231 24.76 24.89 -1.50
CA GLU A 231 24.55 25.59 -0.23
C GLU A 231 25.46 25.05 0.87
N ALA A 232 25.61 23.73 0.98
CA ALA A 232 26.52 23.11 1.94
C ALA A 232 27.96 23.60 1.70
N ARG A 233 28.43 23.57 0.45
CA ARG A 233 29.76 24.08 0.06
C ARG A 233 29.93 25.58 0.29
N PHE A 234 28.88 26.38 0.12
CA PHE A 234 28.94 27.82 0.38
C PHE A 234 29.01 28.14 1.88
N ARG A 235 28.48 27.26 2.73
CA ARG A 235 28.55 27.39 4.21
C ARG A 235 29.82 26.78 4.80
N GLU A 236 30.64 26.09 4.02
CA GLU A 236 31.97 25.66 4.44
C GLU A 236 32.89 26.89 4.60
N PRO A 237 33.61 27.04 5.73
CA PRO A 237 34.39 28.23 6.07
C PRO A 237 35.67 28.41 5.25
#